data_AF-A0A841CST6-F1
#
_entry.id   AF-A0A841CST6-F1
#
_cell.length_a   1.000
_cell.length_b   1.000
_cell.length_c   1.000
_cell.angle_alpha   90.00
_cell.angle_beta   90.00
_cell.angle_gamma   90.00
#
_symmetry.space_group_name_H-M   'P 1'
#
loop_
_entity.id
_entity.type
_entity.pdbx_description
1 polymer ?
#
loop_
_entity_poly.entity_id
_entity_poly.type
_entity_poly.pdbx_seq_one_letter_code
_entity_poly.pdbx_strand_id
1 'polypeptide(L)'
;MTDDQWNARARNETPAQRNDRNYAEILQEMRVAQTGVQLLLAFLLTLAFTPRFGTLSAFQLQVYVLSLVLGATATALLIAPAPFHRLVFRRRLKDELVRTSSRLLLAGLVLLKLALATALLLILDVVLGLWPAVWITTGLVLWFGFWWFVLPLRYRARSAHPVPDRFPGDVGARPDAELRQHV
;
A
#
# COMPACT_ATOMS: atom_id res chain seq x y z
N MET A 1 7.05 17.86 24.84
CA MET A 1 8.18 17.88 23.89
C MET A 1 7.73 17.11 22.66
N THR A 2 7.41 17.81 21.58
CA THR A 2 6.84 17.23 20.35
C THR A 2 7.90 16.42 19.59
N ASP A 3 7.51 15.33 18.92
CA ASP A 3 8.42 14.47 18.12
C ASP A 3 9.28 15.26 17.13
N ASP A 4 8.77 16.40 16.64
CA ASP A 4 9.47 17.30 15.72
C ASP A 4 10.67 18.00 16.37
N GLN A 5 10.57 18.36 17.66
CA GLN A 5 11.66 19.02 18.40
C GLN A 5 12.77 18.04 18.82
N TRP A 6 12.42 16.78 19.10
CA TRP A 6 13.39 15.73 19.42
C TRP A 6 14.21 15.33 18.19
N ASN A 7 13.55 15.10 17.04
CA ASN A 7 14.23 14.73 15.79
C ASN A 7 15.13 15.84 15.24
N ALA A 8 14.69 17.10 15.32
CA ALA A 8 15.51 18.25 14.93
C ALA A 8 16.78 18.35 15.79
N ARG A 9 16.67 18.12 17.11
CA ARG A 9 17.82 18.15 18.04
C ARG A 9 18.72 16.91 17.95
N ALA A 10 18.18 15.74 17.67
CA ALA A 10 18.94 14.48 17.67
C ALA A 10 19.61 14.16 16.32
N ARG A 11 19.04 14.61 15.18
CA ARG A 11 19.49 14.19 13.84
C ARG A 11 19.65 15.31 12.80
N ASN A 12 19.29 16.57 13.09
CA ASN A 12 19.31 17.69 12.12
C ASN A 12 18.56 17.39 10.79
N GLU A 13 17.49 16.58 10.84
CA GLU A 13 16.77 16.14 9.63
C GLU A 13 15.65 17.13 9.27
N THR A 14 15.61 17.59 8.01
CA THR A 14 14.56 18.49 7.52
C THR A 14 13.25 17.73 7.25
N PRO A 15 12.06 18.39 7.30
CA PRO A 15 10.78 17.74 6.99
C PRO A 15 10.74 17.06 5.61
N ALA A 16 11.49 17.58 4.64
CA ALA A 16 11.64 16.98 3.31
C ALA A 16 12.43 15.67 3.35
N GLN A 17 13.55 15.62 4.08
CA GLN A 17 14.35 14.40 4.24
C GLN A 17 13.57 13.28 4.95
N ARG A 18 12.73 13.63 5.93
CA ARG A 18 11.84 12.66 6.60
C ARG A 18 10.82 12.03 5.63
N ASN A 19 10.19 12.83 4.76
CA ASN A 19 9.25 12.31 3.77
C ASN A 19 9.92 11.39 2.76
N ASP A 20 11.14 11.73 2.31
CA ASP A 20 11.90 10.89 1.39
C ASP A 20 12.29 9.55 2.05
N ARG A 21 12.67 9.55 3.34
CA ARG A 21 12.96 8.33 4.11
C ARG A 21 11.72 7.46 4.31
N ASN A 22 10.62 8.04 4.78
CA ASN A 22 9.35 7.31 4.95
C ASN A 22 8.87 6.74 3.60
N TYR A 23 9.05 7.48 2.51
CA TYR A 23 8.72 7.02 1.17
C TYR A 23 9.61 5.85 0.74
N ALA A 24 10.92 5.89 1.02
CA ALA A 24 11.83 4.79 0.76
C ALA A 24 11.48 3.52 1.57
N GLU A 25 11.09 3.68 2.84
CA GLU A 25 10.60 2.59 3.69
C GLU A 25 9.33 1.94 3.10
N ILE A 26 8.33 2.75 2.71
CA ILE A 26 7.13 2.26 2.02
C ILE A 26 7.49 1.53 0.73
N LEU A 27 8.41 2.08 -0.08
CA LEU A 27 8.85 1.41 -1.31
C LEU A 27 9.54 0.07 -1.03
N GLN A 28 10.28 -0.06 0.07
CA GLN A 28 10.90 -1.32 0.46
C GLN A 28 9.87 -2.35 0.92
N GLU A 29 8.85 -1.93 1.69
CA GLU A 29 7.71 -2.80 2.04
C GLU A 29 6.93 -3.22 0.79
N MET A 30 6.72 -2.30 -0.15
CA MET A 30 6.02 -2.59 -1.42
C MET A 30 6.80 -3.55 -2.33
N ARG A 31 8.14 -3.63 -2.23
CA ARG A 31 8.93 -4.60 -3.00
C ARG A 31 8.55 -6.04 -2.66
N VAL A 32 8.11 -6.32 -1.44
CA VAL A 32 7.64 -7.67 -1.05
C VAL A 32 6.38 -8.05 -1.82
N ALA A 33 5.45 -7.11 -2.00
CA ALA A 33 4.27 -7.34 -2.84
C ALA A 33 4.63 -7.45 -4.32
N GLN A 34 5.62 -6.66 -4.77
CA GLN A 34 6.11 -6.67 -6.14
C GLN A 34 6.73 -8.02 -6.54
N THR A 35 7.53 -8.64 -5.68
CA THR A 35 8.09 -9.97 -5.97
C THR A 35 6.97 -11.02 -6.03
N GLY A 36 5.96 -10.91 -5.17
CA GLY A 36 4.78 -11.79 -5.20
C GLY A 36 4.02 -11.74 -6.53
N VAL A 37 3.75 -10.54 -7.07
CA VAL A 37 3.04 -10.42 -8.36
C VAL A 37 3.86 -10.92 -9.53
N GLN A 38 5.19 -10.72 -9.51
CA GLN A 38 6.08 -11.23 -10.57
C GLN A 38 6.09 -12.75 -10.61
N LEU A 39 6.16 -13.38 -9.44
CA LEU A 39 6.11 -14.84 -9.31
C LEU A 39 4.77 -15.39 -9.82
N LEU A 40 3.66 -14.76 -9.43
CA LEU A 40 2.33 -15.12 -9.90
C LEU A 40 2.23 -15.05 -11.44
N LEU A 41 2.65 -13.93 -12.03
CA LEU A 41 2.62 -13.74 -13.48
C LEU A 41 3.52 -14.76 -14.20
N ALA A 42 4.70 -15.03 -13.67
CA ALA A 42 5.59 -16.04 -14.22
C ALA A 42 4.92 -17.42 -14.24
N PHE A 43 4.30 -17.83 -13.12
CA PHE A 43 3.57 -19.11 -13.07
C PHE A 43 2.39 -19.16 -14.03
N LEU A 44 1.60 -18.08 -14.15
CA LEU A 44 0.49 -18.02 -15.09
C LEU A 44 0.99 -18.09 -16.54
N LEU A 45 2.09 -17.40 -16.87
CA LEU A 45 2.68 -17.48 -18.20
C LEU A 45 3.20 -18.89 -18.50
N THR A 46 3.89 -19.53 -17.54
CA THR A 46 4.34 -20.92 -17.69
C THR A 46 3.17 -21.86 -17.91
N LEU A 47 2.05 -21.68 -17.20
CA LEU A 47 0.84 -22.50 -17.35
C LEU A 47 0.35 -22.54 -18.81
N ALA A 48 0.40 -21.41 -19.53
CA ALA A 48 -0.04 -21.31 -20.92
C ALA A 48 0.73 -22.21 -21.90
N PHE A 49 1.99 -22.53 -21.58
CA PHE A 49 2.84 -23.39 -22.40
C PHE A 49 2.82 -24.86 -21.95
N THR A 50 2.06 -25.20 -20.90
CA THR A 50 1.93 -26.58 -20.47
C THR A 50 0.98 -27.37 -21.38
N PRO A 51 1.21 -28.67 -21.62
CA PRO A 51 0.28 -29.51 -22.41
C PRO A 51 -1.14 -29.52 -21.84
N ARG A 52 -1.28 -29.33 -20.52
CA ARG A 52 -2.56 -29.26 -19.82
C ARG A 52 -3.40 -28.06 -20.24
N PHE A 53 -2.78 -26.97 -20.71
CA PHE A 53 -3.49 -25.73 -21.04
C PHE A 53 -4.55 -25.93 -22.12
N GLY A 54 -4.26 -26.74 -23.14
CA GLY A 54 -5.21 -27.06 -24.22
C GLY A 54 -6.41 -27.91 -23.77
N THR A 55 -6.39 -28.42 -22.54
CA THR A 55 -7.46 -29.24 -21.94
C THR A 55 -8.30 -28.48 -20.92
N LEU A 56 -8.05 -27.19 -20.73
CA LEU A 56 -8.81 -26.35 -19.80
C LEU A 56 -10.26 -26.20 -20.28
N SER A 57 -11.19 -26.23 -19.33
CA SER A 57 -12.58 -25.88 -19.60
C SER A 57 -12.71 -24.40 -19.97
N ALA A 58 -13.82 -24.01 -20.61
CA ALA A 58 -14.10 -22.60 -20.92
C ALA A 58 -14.08 -21.71 -19.67
N PHE A 59 -14.59 -22.22 -18.54
CA PHE A 59 -14.55 -21.55 -17.25
C PHE A 59 -13.11 -21.35 -16.76
N GLN A 60 -12.29 -22.39 -16.76
CA GLN A 60 -10.89 -22.32 -16.34
C GLN A 60 -10.08 -21.34 -17.21
N LEU A 61 -10.33 -21.32 -18.51
CA LEU A 61 -9.69 -20.35 -19.41
C LEU A 61 -10.08 -18.90 -19.08
N GLN A 62 -11.36 -18.64 -18.78
CA GLN A 62 -11.80 -17.30 -18.38
C GLN A 62 -11.18 -16.87 -17.04
N VAL A 63 -11.16 -17.76 -16.05
CA VAL A 63 -10.53 -17.50 -14.74
C VAL A 63 -9.03 -17.27 -14.90
N TYR A 64 -8.36 -18.03 -15.77
CA TYR A 64 -6.96 -17.82 -16.14
C TYR A 64 -6.70 -16.43 -16.73
N VAL A 65 -7.45 -16.05 -17.77
CA VAL A 65 -7.30 -14.74 -18.43
C VAL A 65 -7.57 -13.60 -17.45
N LEU A 66 -8.62 -13.73 -16.63
CA LEU A 66 -8.95 -12.74 -15.61
C LEU A 66 -7.79 -12.57 -14.61
N SER A 67 -7.23 -13.68 -14.11
CA SER A 67 -6.10 -13.66 -13.20
C SER A 67 -4.87 -12.98 -13.82
N LEU A 68 -4.59 -13.28 -15.09
CA LEU A 68 -3.47 -12.70 -15.82
C LEU A 68 -3.62 -11.18 -15.99
N VAL A 69 -4.81 -10.72 -16.39
CA VAL A 69 -5.11 -9.29 -16.56
C VAL A 69 -5.06 -8.55 -15.22
N LEU A 70 -5.61 -9.14 -14.15
CA LEU A 70 -5.53 -8.57 -12.80
C LEU A 70 -4.07 -8.46 -12.34
N GLY A 71 -3.25 -9.50 -12.53
CA GLY A 71 -1.83 -9.49 -12.16
C GLY A 71 -1.01 -8.46 -12.96
N ALA A 72 -1.26 -8.35 -14.26
CA ALA A 72 -0.60 -7.37 -15.12
C ALA A 72 -0.97 -5.92 -14.71
N THR A 73 -2.24 -5.68 -14.44
CA THR A 73 -2.73 -4.36 -14.01
C THR A 73 -2.20 -4.01 -12.61
N ALA A 74 -2.17 -4.97 -11.68
CA ALA A 74 -1.56 -4.80 -10.36
C ALA A 74 -0.08 -4.43 -10.48
N THR A 75 0.67 -5.12 -11.35
CA THR A 75 2.08 -4.83 -11.61
C THR A 75 2.29 -3.41 -12.12
N ALA A 76 1.48 -2.98 -13.10
CA ALA A 76 1.56 -1.62 -13.64
C ALA A 76 1.33 -0.56 -12.56
N LEU A 77 0.33 -0.76 -11.69
CA LEU A 77 0.00 0.15 -10.59
C LEU A 77 1.05 0.17 -9.48
N LEU A 78 1.66 -0.98 -9.16
CA LEU A 78 2.72 -1.08 -8.15
C LEU A 78 4.04 -0.48 -8.64
N ILE A 79 4.32 -0.51 -9.94
CA ILE A 79 5.52 0.09 -10.53
C ILE A 79 5.36 1.61 -10.73
N ALA A 80 4.14 2.10 -10.96
CA ALA A 80 3.85 3.50 -11.26
C ALA A 80 4.46 4.57 -10.31
N PRO A 81 4.56 4.38 -8.98
CA PRO A 81 5.09 5.40 -8.07
C PRO A 81 6.58 5.71 -8.28
N ALA A 82 7.37 4.73 -8.72
CA ALA A 82 8.82 4.88 -8.87
C ALA A 82 9.22 5.94 -9.93
N PRO A 83 8.67 5.93 -11.16
CA PRO A 83 8.91 7.01 -12.12
C PRO A 83 8.17 8.30 -11.76
N PHE A 84 6.99 8.23 -11.12
CA PHE A 84 6.22 9.42 -10.73
C PHE A 84 7.01 10.36 -9.81
N HIS A 85 7.77 9.79 -8.87
CA HIS A 85 8.68 10.57 -8.03
C HIS A 85 9.78 11.26 -8.86
N ARG A 86 10.40 10.56 -9.81
CA ARG A 86 11.49 11.11 -10.65
C ARG A 86 11.02 12.21 -11.61
N LEU A 87 9.81 12.13 -12.13
CA LEU A 87 9.27 13.10 -13.10
C LEU A 87 8.65 14.34 -12.42
N VAL A 88 7.97 14.20 -11.28
CA VAL A 88 7.14 15.27 -10.70
C VAL A 88 7.88 16.08 -9.62
N PHE A 89 8.99 15.57 -9.05
CA PHE A 89 9.78 16.32 -8.07
C PHE A 89 10.29 17.69 -8.56
N ARG A 90 10.37 17.90 -9.87
CA ARG A 90 10.74 19.20 -10.47
C ARG A 90 9.66 20.29 -10.35
N ARG A 91 8.40 19.97 -9.98
CA ARG A 91 7.27 20.93 -10.05
C ARG A 91 6.64 21.38 -8.71
N ARG A 92 7.28 21.17 -7.55
CA ARG A 92 6.82 21.67 -6.22
C ARG A 92 5.42 21.23 -5.74
N LEU A 93 4.72 20.33 -6.45
CA LEU A 93 3.40 19.79 -6.07
C LEU A 93 3.55 18.53 -5.19
N LYS A 94 4.11 18.69 -3.99
CA LYS A 94 4.51 17.55 -3.12
C LYS A 94 3.32 16.80 -2.50
N ASP A 95 2.25 17.49 -2.11
CA ASP A 95 1.17 16.86 -1.32
C ASP A 95 0.19 16.03 -2.18
N GLU A 96 -0.11 16.46 -3.39
CA GLU A 96 -1.00 15.75 -4.31
C GLU A 96 -0.32 14.51 -4.92
N LEU A 97 1.00 14.57 -5.06
CA LEU A 97 1.85 13.45 -5.50
C LEU A 97 1.78 12.28 -4.53
N VAL A 98 1.94 12.53 -3.22
CA VAL A 98 1.91 11.49 -2.18
C VAL A 98 0.54 10.82 -2.15
N ARG A 99 -0.55 11.61 -2.18
CA ARG A 99 -1.93 11.06 -2.16
C ARG A 99 -2.22 10.18 -3.37
N THR A 100 -1.77 10.59 -4.56
CA THR A 100 -1.99 9.82 -5.79
C THR A 100 -1.18 8.52 -5.79
N SER A 101 0.11 8.59 -5.43
CA SER A 101 0.96 7.40 -5.30
C SER A 101 0.42 6.40 -4.29
N SER A 102 -0.07 6.86 -3.13
CA SER A 102 -0.71 5.98 -2.15
C SER A 102 -1.97 5.31 -2.69
N ARG A 103 -2.81 6.03 -3.46
CA ARG A 103 -4.01 5.44 -4.08
C ARG A 103 -3.66 4.38 -5.13
N LEU A 104 -2.64 4.63 -5.96
CA LEU A 104 -2.16 3.67 -6.96
C LEU A 104 -1.61 2.41 -6.30
N LEU A 105 -0.82 2.56 -5.22
CA LEU A 105 -0.31 1.44 -4.43
C LEU A 105 -1.44 0.61 -3.81
N LEU A 106 -2.40 1.26 -3.14
CA LEU A 106 -3.56 0.58 -2.57
C LEU A 106 -4.39 -0.15 -3.64
N ALA A 107 -4.66 0.48 -4.78
CA ALA A 107 -5.36 -0.15 -5.89
C ALA A 107 -4.58 -1.36 -6.45
N GLY A 108 -3.27 -1.23 -6.61
CA GLY A 108 -2.38 -2.31 -7.04
C GLY A 108 -2.40 -3.50 -6.08
N LEU A 109 -2.36 -3.26 -4.77
CA LEU A 109 -2.45 -4.31 -3.75
C LEU A 109 -3.81 -5.03 -3.76
N VAL A 110 -4.91 -4.30 -3.95
CA VAL A 110 -6.25 -4.91 -4.08
C VAL A 110 -6.32 -5.80 -5.31
N LEU A 111 -5.83 -5.32 -6.46
CA LEU A 111 -5.80 -6.11 -7.69
C LEU A 111 -4.89 -7.33 -7.56
N LEU A 112 -3.75 -7.22 -6.88
CA LEU A 112 -2.88 -8.35 -6.57
C LEU A 112 -3.61 -9.41 -5.75
N LYS A 113 -4.34 -9.01 -4.71
CA LYS A 113 -5.15 -9.94 -3.91
C LYS A 113 -6.19 -10.66 -4.76
N LEU A 114 -6.88 -9.94 -5.65
CA LEU A 114 -7.85 -10.53 -6.56
C LEU A 114 -7.20 -11.49 -7.56
N ALA A 115 -6.03 -11.14 -8.11
CA ALA A 115 -5.27 -12.00 -9.01
C ALA A 115 -4.87 -13.31 -8.32
N LEU A 116 -4.33 -13.22 -7.10
CA LEU A 116 -3.97 -14.39 -6.30
C LEU A 116 -5.18 -15.28 -5.99
N ALA A 117 -6.32 -14.68 -5.59
CA ALA A 117 -7.55 -15.42 -5.33
C ALA A 117 -8.05 -16.14 -6.59
N THR A 118 -8.02 -15.47 -7.73
CA THR A 118 -8.48 -16.01 -9.02
C THR A 118 -7.54 -17.12 -9.52
N ALA A 119 -6.22 -16.95 -9.39
CA ALA A 119 -5.25 -17.99 -9.71
C ALA A 119 -5.38 -19.22 -8.79
N LEU A 120 -5.62 -18.99 -7.49
CA LEU A 120 -5.81 -20.08 -6.55
C LEU A 120 -7.07 -20.88 -6.88
N LEU A 121 -8.18 -20.18 -7.20
CA LEU A 121 -9.41 -20.82 -7.65
C LEU A 121 -9.15 -21.69 -8.89
N LEU A 122 -8.43 -21.17 -9.88
CA LEU A 122 -8.06 -21.91 -11.08
C LEU A 122 -7.30 -23.19 -10.75
N ILE A 123 -6.23 -23.09 -9.96
CA ILE A 123 -5.37 -24.24 -9.63
C ILE A 123 -6.18 -25.28 -8.84
N LEU A 124 -6.97 -24.85 -7.86
CA LEU A 124 -7.79 -25.77 -7.08
C LEU A 124 -8.90 -26.41 -7.92
N ASP A 125 -9.51 -25.69 -8.86
CA ASP A 125 -10.52 -26.25 -9.75
C ASP A 125 -9.91 -27.32 -10.68
N VAL A 126 -8.70 -27.08 -11.18
CA VAL A 126 -7.96 -28.05 -12.00
C VAL A 126 -7.60 -29.32 -11.23
N VAL A 127 -7.32 -29.22 -9.92
CA VAL A 127 -6.83 -30.34 -9.09
C VAL A 127 -7.96 -31.08 -8.36
N LEU A 128 -8.93 -30.36 -7.82
CA LEU A 128 -9.97 -30.88 -6.91
C LEU A 128 -11.39 -30.75 -7.48
N GLY A 129 -11.56 -30.04 -8.60
CA GLY A 129 -12.86 -29.65 -9.14
C GLY A 129 -13.47 -28.42 -8.47
N LEU A 130 -14.57 -27.95 -9.04
CA LEU A 130 -15.10 -26.60 -8.77
C LEU A 130 -15.60 -26.41 -7.33
N TRP A 131 -16.35 -27.37 -6.79
CA TRP A 131 -16.98 -27.23 -5.48
C TRP A 131 -15.94 -27.12 -4.34
N PRO A 132 -14.95 -28.03 -4.21
CA PRO A 132 -13.88 -27.85 -3.24
C PRO A 132 -13.08 -26.56 -3.45
N ALA A 133 -12.79 -26.22 -4.71
CA ALA A 133 -12.03 -25.02 -5.05
C ALA A 133 -12.70 -23.74 -4.56
N VAL A 134 -14.02 -23.60 -4.77
CA VAL A 134 -14.80 -22.44 -4.32
C VAL A 134 -14.77 -22.32 -2.80
N TRP A 135 -15.01 -23.41 -2.05
CA TRP A 135 -15.02 -23.37 -0.59
C TRP A 135 -13.68 -22.96 0.00
N ILE A 136 -12.60 -23.60 -0.46
CA ILE A 136 -11.23 -23.33 0.02
C ILE A 136 -10.83 -21.89 -0.34
N THR A 137 -11.06 -21.48 -1.59
CA THR A 137 -10.68 -20.14 -2.05
C THR A 137 -11.46 -19.07 -1.29
N THR A 138 -12.78 -19.25 -1.13
CA THR A 138 -13.62 -18.29 -0.41
C THR A 138 -13.21 -18.20 1.05
N GLY A 139 -12.98 -19.33 1.72
CA GLY A 139 -12.50 -19.37 3.11
C GLY A 139 -11.17 -18.63 3.28
N LEU A 140 -10.22 -18.85 2.36
CA LEU A 140 -8.92 -18.18 2.41
C LEU A 140 -9.03 -16.67 2.10
N VAL A 141 -9.84 -16.28 1.12
CA VAL A 141 -10.09 -14.87 0.78
C VAL A 141 -10.76 -14.14 1.94
N LEU A 142 -11.71 -14.78 2.63
CA LEU A 142 -12.35 -14.25 3.82
C LEU A 142 -11.38 -14.15 4.99
N TRP A 143 -10.53 -15.15 5.21
CA TRP A 143 -9.49 -15.11 6.23
C TRP A 143 -8.50 -13.95 6.00
N PHE A 144 -7.92 -13.86 4.80
CA PHE A 144 -7.06 -12.73 4.43
C PHE A 144 -7.82 -11.40 4.44
N GLY A 145 -9.08 -11.38 4.02
CA GLY A 145 -9.95 -10.21 4.09
C GLY A 145 -10.16 -9.74 5.51
N PHE A 146 -10.44 -10.64 6.43
CA PHE A 146 -10.60 -10.33 7.84
C PHE A 146 -9.33 -9.65 8.38
N TRP A 147 -8.16 -10.25 8.21
CA TRP A 147 -6.92 -9.63 8.67
C TRP A 147 -6.62 -8.30 7.95
N TRP A 148 -6.87 -8.21 6.66
CA TRP A 148 -6.63 -7.01 5.86
C TRP A 148 -7.60 -5.87 6.14
N PHE A 149 -8.86 -6.13 6.48
CA PHE A 149 -9.87 -5.09 6.71
C PHE A 149 -10.00 -4.74 8.20
N VAL A 150 -9.84 -5.71 9.10
CA VAL A 150 -9.95 -5.49 10.55
C VAL A 150 -8.83 -4.59 11.05
N LEU A 151 -7.59 -4.76 10.59
CA LEU A 151 -6.48 -3.88 10.98
C LEU A 151 -6.72 -2.40 10.60
N PRO A 152 -6.91 -2.03 9.32
CA PRO A 152 -7.09 -0.63 8.94
C PRO A 152 -8.36 0.00 9.51
N LEU A 153 -9.45 -0.76 9.66
CA LEU A 153 -10.65 -0.25 10.34
C LEU A 153 -10.40 0.05 11.82
N ARG A 154 -9.61 -0.79 12.51
CA ARG A 154 -9.21 -0.55 13.90
C ARG A 154 -8.30 0.66 14.05
N TYR A 155 -7.36 0.88 13.12
CA TYR A 155 -6.52 2.09 13.14
C TYR A 155 -7.32 3.35 12.81
N ARG A 156 -8.22 3.30 11.81
CA ARG A 156 -9.10 4.43 11.47
C ARG A 156 -10.05 4.81 12.61
N ALA A 157 -10.53 3.82 13.37
CA ALA A 157 -11.37 4.07 14.56
C ALA A 157 -10.58 4.69 15.72
N ARG A 158 -9.28 4.41 15.85
CA ARG A 158 -8.41 4.98 16.90
C ARG A 158 -7.88 6.39 16.58
N SER A 159 -7.78 6.75 15.29
CA SER A 159 -7.42 8.11 14.86
C SER A 159 -8.54 9.15 15.07
N ALA A 160 -9.72 8.73 15.53
CA ALA A 160 -10.83 9.61 15.87
C ALA A 160 -10.76 10.16 17.31
N HIS A 161 -9.59 10.12 17.96
CA HIS A 161 -9.37 10.95 19.14
C HIS A 161 -9.16 12.40 18.68
N PRO A 162 -10.07 13.33 19.02
CA PRO A 162 -9.87 14.75 18.76
C PRO A 162 -8.56 15.16 19.43
N VAL A 163 -7.66 15.80 18.66
CA VAL A 163 -6.55 16.56 19.25
C VAL A 163 -7.22 17.55 20.22
N PRO A 164 -6.95 17.51 21.54
CA PRO A 164 -7.52 18.48 22.45
C PRO A 164 -7.07 19.85 21.97
N ASP A 165 -8.04 20.72 21.70
CA ASP A 165 -7.77 22.09 21.33
C ASP A 165 -6.75 22.67 22.29
N ARG A 166 -5.64 23.14 21.71
CA ARG A 166 -4.71 24.13 22.23
C ARG A 166 -5.25 24.81 23.50
N PHE A 167 -4.61 24.55 24.65
CA PHE A 167 -4.93 25.27 25.88
C PHE A 167 -4.85 26.79 25.63
N PRO A 168 -5.93 27.55 25.87
CA PRO A 168 -5.89 29.00 25.85
C PRO A 168 -5.15 29.46 27.10
N GLY A 169 -3.83 29.67 26.97
CA GLY A 169 -2.98 30.11 28.08
C GLY A 169 -1.65 30.75 27.68
N ASP A 170 -1.09 30.42 26.51
CA ASP A 170 0.30 30.82 26.21
C ASP A 170 0.41 32.09 25.34
N VAL A 171 -0.62 32.95 25.37
CA VAL A 171 -0.56 34.32 24.85
C VAL A 171 -0.55 35.27 26.04
N GLY A 172 0.60 35.38 26.71
CA GLY A 172 0.69 36.32 27.84
C GLY A 172 1.91 36.17 28.73
N ALA A 173 3.13 36.17 28.17
CA ALA A 173 4.33 36.55 28.93
C ALA A 173 5.50 36.87 27.99
N ARG A 174 5.40 37.99 27.28
CA ARG A 174 6.59 38.77 26.92
C ARG A 174 6.64 39.99 27.85
N PRO A 175 7.56 40.04 28.83
CA PRO A 175 7.98 41.30 29.40
C PRO A 175 9.22 41.76 28.63
N ASP A 176 8.97 42.44 27.52
CA ASP A 176 9.96 43.26 26.81
C ASP A 176 9.81 44.71 27.32
N ALA A 177 9.93 44.96 28.62
CA ALA A 177 10.01 46.31 29.20
C ALA A 177 10.46 46.24 30.67
N GLU A 178 11.39 47.12 31.06
CA GLU A 178 12.02 47.26 32.39
C GLU A 178 13.17 46.25 32.63
N LEU A 179 14.46 46.56 32.46
CA LEU A 179 15.20 47.64 33.13
C LEU A 179 16.41 48.08 32.28
N ARG A 180 16.19 49.08 31.42
CA ARG A 180 17.13 50.20 31.32
C ARG A 180 16.73 51.18 32.43
N GLN A 181 17.40 51.13 33.60
CA GLN A 181 17.57 52.22 34.58
C GLN A 181 18.04 51.62 35.91
N HIS A 182 19.03 52.27 36.56
CA HIS A 182 19.87 51.85 37.70
C HIS A 182 21.20 51.23 37.25
N VAL A 183 22.19 52.08 36.92
CA VAL A 183 23.26 52.62 37.81
C VAL A 183 24.34 51.57 38.05
#